data_AF-A0A662D2Q9-F1
#
_entry.id   AF-A0A662D2Q9-F1
#
_cell.length_a   1.000
_cell.length_b   1.000
_cell.length_c   1.000
_cell.angle_alpha   90.00
_cell.angle_beta   90.00
_cell.angle_gamma   90.00
#
_symmetry.space_group_name_H-M   'P 1'
#
loop_
_entity.id
_entity.type
_entity.pdbx_description
1 polymer ?
#
loop_
_entity_poly.entity_id
_entity_poly.type
_entity_poly.pdbx_seq_one_letter_code
_entity_poly.pdbx_strand_id
1 'polypeptide(L)'
;MSNLEVEEIIKICEALSNPTRFRIFLLLTKRMFCVNAITSFLNVSQPAVSQHLRILREAGLVRMEKRGYWVHYSANNERVNEFLKSFSKILKEDERDVPKRK
;
A
#
# COMPACT_ATOMS: atom_id res chain seq x y z
N MET A 1 13.76 -13.23 13.29
CA MET A 1 12.80 -12.93 12.19
C MET A 1 12.94 -13.97 11.11
N SER A 2 11.83 -14.38 10.47
CA SER A 2 11.90 -15.26 9.30
C SER A 2 12.18 -14.45 8.03
N ASN A 3 12.89 -15.02 7.06
CA ASN A 3 13.17 -14.36 5.78
C ASN A 3 11.89 -13.89 5.06
N LEU A 4 10.81 -14.66 5.22
CA LEU A 4 9.49 -14.38 4.65
C LEU A 4 8.85 -13.09 5.20
N GLU A 5 9.08 -12.73 6.47
CA GLU A 5 8.54 -11.49 7.05
C GLU A 5 9.21 -10.24 6.45
N VAL A 6 10.52 -10.33 6.18
CA VAL A 6 11.29 -9.23 5.57
C VAL A 6 10.89 -9.04 4.11
N GLU A 7 10.75 -10.14 3.36
CA GLU A 7 10.31 -10.11 1.95
C GLU A 7 8.93 -9.44 1.79
N GLU A 8 7.99 -9.72 2.70
CA GLU A 8 6.66 -9.09 2.65
C GLU A 8 6.72 -7.57 2.94
N ILE A 9 7.59 -7.15 3.85
CA ILE A 9 7.82 -5.73 4.13
C ILE A 9 8.45 -5.02 2.93
N ILE A 10 9.45 -5.64 2.30
CA ILE A 10 10.08 -5.12 1.07
C ILE A 10 9.02 -4.95 -0.01
N LYS A 11 8.19 -5.97 -0.25
CA LYS A 11 7.11 -5.93 -1.24
C LYS A 11 6.13 -4.78 -1.00
N ILE A 12 5.75 -4.51 0.25
CA ILE A 12 4.86 -3.39 0.60
C ILE A 12 5.57 -2.04 0.36
N CYS A 13 6.83 -1.91 0.77
CA CYS A 13 7.62 -0.71 0.54
C CYS A 13 7.80 -0.42 -0.96
N GLU A 14 8.12 -1.44 -1.75
CA GLU A 14 8.21 -1.36 -3.21
C GLU A 14 6.87 -0.98 -3.84
N ALA A 15 5.74 -1.46 -3.30
CA ALA A 15 4.40 -1.06 -3.72
C ALA A 15 4.06 0.39 -3.31
N LEU A 16 4.73 0.99 -2.33
CA LEU A 16 4.47 2.38 -1.93
C LEU A 16 5.48 3.38 -2.51
N SER A 17 6.61 2.93 -3.05
CA SER A 17 7.71 3.81 -3.51
C SER A 17 7.40 4.66 -4.76
N ASN A 18 6.39 4.30 -5.56
CA ASN A 18 5.99 5.07 -6.74
C ASN A 18 5.09 6.27 -6.35
N PRO A 19 5.42 7.52 -6.74
CA PRO A 19 4.68 8.71 -6.31
C PRO A 19 3.19 8.70 -6.66
N THR A 20 2.84 8.30 -7.89
CA THR A 20 1.44 8.24 -8.35
C THR A 20 0.66 7.20 -7.56
N ARG A 21 1.24 6.01 -7.39
CA ARG A 21 0.63 4.92 -6.65
C ARG A 21 0.46 5.26 -5.17
N PHE A 22 1.42 5.97 -4.57
CA PHE A 22 1.31 6.48 -3.21
C PHE A 22 0.16 7.48 -3.07
N ARG A 23 0.01 8.42 -4.03
CA ARG A 23 -1.13 9.36 -4.06
C ARG A 23 -2.47 8.64 -4.20
N ILE A 24 -2.55 7.61 -5.05
CA ILE A 24 -3.75 6.75 -5.15
C ILE A 24 -4.05 6.09 -3.80
N PHE A 25 -3.05 5.48 -3.17
CA PHE A 25 -3.23 4.85 -1.85
C PHE A 25 -3.73 5.85 -0.80
N LEU A 26 -3.10 7.03 -0.71
CA LEU A 26 -3.53 8.09 0.21
C LEU A 26 -4.99 8.51 -0.02
N LEU A 27 -5.42 8.69 -1.28
CA LEU A 27 -6.80 8.99 -1.61
C LEU A 27 -7.76 7.89 -1.07
N LEU A 28 -7.38 6.63 -1.26
CA LEU A 28 -8.14 5.45 -0.83
C LEU A 28 -8.15 5.23 0.69
N THR A 29 -7.24 5.85 1.45
CA THR A 29 -7.30 5.86 2.93
C THR A 29 -8.44 6.75 3.44
N LYS A 30 -8.91 7.72 2.64
CA LYS A 30 -9.94 8.67 3.07
C LYS A 30 -11.33 8.13 2.79
N ARG A 31 -11.55 7.59 1.60
CA ARG A 31 -12.85 7.07 1.12
C ARG A 31 -12.61 6.04 0.01
N MET A 32 -13.68 5.35 -0.38
CA MET A 32 -13.63 4.47 -1.53
C MET A 32 -13.96 5.19 -2.84
N PHE A 33 -13.28 4.79 -3.92
CA PHE A 33 -13.44 5.40 -5.24
C PHE A 33 -13.42 4.35 -6.34
N CYS A 34 -14.18 4.58 -7.41
CA CYS A 34 -14.04 3.81 -8.65
C CYS A 34 -12.84 4.32 -9.46
N VAL A 35 -12.40 3.52 -10.43
CA VAL A 35 -11.24 3.86 -11.28
C VAL A 35 -11.42 5.23 -11.95
N ASN A 36 -12.62 5.53 -12.49
CA ASN A 36 -12.91 6.79 -13.17
C ASN A 36 -12.74 8.01 -12.25
N ALA A 37 -13.16 7.88 -10.99
CA ALA A 37 -12.99 8.95 -10.01
C ALA A 37 -11.51 9.20 -9.72
N ILE A 38 -10.71 8.14 -9.53
CA ILE A 38 -9.27 8.25 -9.28
C ILE A 38 -8.53 8.88 -10.46
N THR A 39 -8.84 8.44 -11.69
CA THR A 39 -8.36 9.04 -12.95
C THR A 39 -8.60 10.54 -12.96
N SER A 40 -9.82 10.96 -12.61
CA SER A 40 -10.23 12.37 -12.60
C SER A 40 -9.52 13.18 -11.51
N PHE A 41 -9.41 12.64 -10.29
CA PHE A 41 -8.76 13.34 -9.18
C PHE A 41 -7.26 13.56 -9.37
N LEU A 42 -6.58 12.61 -10.01
CA LEU A 42 -5.12 12.64 -10.14
C LEU A 42 -4.64 13.06 -11.53
N ASN A 43 -5.54 13.26 -12.50
CA ASN A 43 -5.22 13.53 -13.89
C ASN A 43 -4.24 12.49 -14.48
N VAL A 44 -4.54 11.20 -14.24
CA VAL A 44 -3.76 10.05 -14.69
C VAL A 44 -4.65 9.17 -15.55
N SER A 45 -4.10 8.58 -16.62
CA SER A 45 -4.89 7.71 -17.51
C SER A 45 -5.48 6.50 -16.78
N GLN A 46 -6.68 6.08 -17.21
CA GLN A 46 -7.36 4.93 -16.63
C GLN A 46 -6.53 3.63 -16.68
N PRO A 47 -5.80 3.29 -17.78
CA PRO A 47 -4.92 2.13 -17.79
C PRO A 47 -3.83 2.19 -16.73
N ALA A 48 -3.21 3.36 -16.52
CA ALA A 48 -2.18 3.55 -15.50
C ALA A 48 -2.76 3.44 -14.08
N VAL A 49 -3.94 4.01 -13.82
CA VAL A 49 -4.65 3.84 -12.54
C VAL A 49 -4.94 2.36 -12.28
N SER A 50 -5.46 1.62 -13.26
CA SER A 50 -5.73 0.19 -13.13
C SER A 50 -4.47 -0.63 -12.83
N GLN A 51 -3.36 -0.31 -13.48
CA GLN A 51 -2.07 -0.94 -13.20
C GLN A 51 -1.59 -0.67 -11.77
N HIS A 52 -1.68 0.58 -11.31
CA HIS A 52 -1.31 0.94 -9.93
C HIS A 52 -2.20 0.24 -8.90
N LEU A 53 -3.51 0.18 -9.13
CA LEU A 53 -4.45 -0.53 -8.26
C LEU A 53 -4.18 -2.03 -8.21
N ARG A 54 -3.78 -2.64 -9.33
CA ARG A 54 -3.36 -4.05 -9.36
C ARG A 54 -2.17 -4.28 -8.44
N ILE A 55 -1.12 -3.48 -8.55
CA ILE A 55 0.09 -3.62 -7.71
C ILE A 55 -0.24 -3.42 -6.23
N LEU A 56 -1.05 -2.41 -5.89
CA LEU A 56 -1.50 -2.19 -4.52
C LEU A 56 -2.35 -3.36 -3.98
N ARG A 57 -3.16 -4.00 -4.83
CA ARG A 57 -3.95 -5.18 -4.46
C ARG A 57 -3.06 -6.40 -4.24
N GLU A 58 -2.07 -6.63 -5.11
CA GLU A 58 -1.12 -7.73 -4.98
C GLU A 58 -0.24 -7.60 -3.72
N ALA A 59 0.00 -6.36 -3.26
CA ALA A 59 0.61 -6.05 -1.97
C ALA A 59 -0.39 -6.06 -0.78
N GLY A 60 -1.67 -6.36 -1.01
CA GLY A 60 -2.70 -6.42 0.02
C GLY A 60 -3.13 -5.07 0.61
N LEU A 61 -2.61 -3.95 0.12
CA LEU A 61 -2.82 -2.60 0.66
C LEU A 61 -4.19 -2.01 0.33
N VAL A 62 -4.84 -2.50 -0.72
CA VAL A 62 -6.18 -2.06 -1.10
C VAL A 62 -7.08 -3.27 -1.35
N ARG A 63 -8.38 -3.05 -1.14
CA ARG A 63 -9.45 -4.01 -1.39
C ARG A 63 -10.44 -3.42 -2.38
N MET A 64 -11.19 -4.29 -3.05
CA MET A 64 -12.21 -3.90 -4.01
C MET A 64 -13.58 -4.45 -3.64
N GLU A 65 -14.62 -3.68 -3.96
CA GLU A 65 -16.02 -4.03 -3.73
C GLU A 65 -16.82 -3.65 -4.98
N LYS A 66 -17.68 -4.56 -5.46
CA LYS A 66 -18.59 -4.25 -6.57
C LYS A 66 -19.84 -3.56 -6.02
N ARG A 67 -20.12 -2.34 -6.48
CA ARG A 67 -21.32 -1.56 -6.13
C ARG A 67 -22.07 -1.19 -7.41
N GLY A 68 -23.15 -1.91 -7.68
CA GLY A 68 -23.87 -1.82 -8.95
C GLY A 68 -22.97 -2.21 -10.12
N TYR A 69 -22.84 -1.31 -11.09
CA TYR A 69 -22.00 -1.50 -12.29
C TYR A 69 -20.51 -1.25 -12.06
N TRP A 70 -20.14 -0.60 -10.95
CA TRP A 70 -18.77 -0.10 -10.75
C TRP A 70 -18.04 -0.87 -9.65
N VAL A 71 -16.75 -1.10 -9.88
CA VAL A 71 -15.83 -1.58 -8.84
C VAL A 71 -15.24 -0.38 -8.12
N HIS A 72 -15.37 -0.38 -6.80
CA HIS A 72 -14.81 0.64 -5.91
C HIS A 72 -13.64 0.05 -5.13
N TYR A 73 -12.61 0.85 -4.92
CA TYR A 73 -11.42 0.49 -4.17
C TYR A 73 -11.39 1.26 -2.86
N SER A 74 -10.80 0.67 -1.82
CA SER A 74 -10.49 1.36 -0.56
C SER A 74 -9.19 0.81 0.03
N ALA A 75 -8.56 1.57 0.93
CA ALA A 75 -7.43 1.06 1.69
C ALA A 75 -7.86 -0.14 2.57
N ASN A 76 -6.97 -1.13 2.64
CA ASN A 76 -7.12 -2.27 3.54
C ASN A 76 -6.46 -1.94 4.90
N ASN A 77 -7.20 -1.22 5.75
CA ASN A 77 -6.65 -0.72 7.02
C ASN A 77 -6.14 -1.82 7.96
N GLU A 78 -6.74 -3.01 7.91
CA GLU A 78 -6.27 -4.17 8.68
C GLU A 78 -4.85 -4.55 8.26
N ARG A 79 -4.64 -4.74 6.95
CA ARG A 79 -3.31 -5.07 6.39
C ARG A 79 -2.28 -3.98 6.64
N VAL A 80 -2.67 -2.71 6.55
CA VAL A 80 -1.79 -1.57 6.84
C VAL A 80 -1.36 -1.58 8.30
N ASN A 81 -2.28 -1.85 9.24
CA ASN A 81 -1.95 -1.93 10.66
C ASN A 81 -1.04 -3.12 10.98
N GLU A 82 -1.25 -4.28 10.35
CA GLU A 82 -0.34 -5.43 10.45
C GLU A 82 1.07 -5.07 9.98
N PHE A 83 1.17 -4.46 8.80
CA PHE A 83 2.44 -3.99 8.25
C PHE A 83 3.14 -3.02 9.20
N LEU A 84 2.45 -2.00 9.71
CA LEU A 84 3.05 -1.02 10.63
C LEU A 84 3.54 -1.67 11.93
N LYS A 85 2.80 -2.64 12.48
CA LYS A 85 3.24 -3.41 13.65
C LYS A 85 4.52 -4.18 13.35
N SER A 86 4.55 -4.95 12.27
CA SER A 86 5.73 -5.74 11.87
C SER A 86 6.92 -4.83 11.56
N PHE A 87 6.71 -3.75 10.80
CA PHE A 87 7.75 -2.78 10.48
C PHE A 87 8.33 -2.12 11.74
N SER A 88 7.48 -1.71 12.69
CA SER A 88 7.94 -1.14 13.97
C SER A 88 8.72 -2.12 14.83
N LYS A 89 8.38 -3.43 14.74
CA LYS A 89 9.12 -4.49 15.44
C LYS A 89 10.54 -4.58 14.87
N ILE A 90 10.70 -4.58 13.55
CA ILE A 90 12.03 -4.59 12.90
C ILE A 90 12.89 -3.43 13.39
N LEU A 91 12.36 -2.20 13.37
CA LEU A 91 13.12 -1.02 13.78
C LEU A 91 13.58 -1.08 15.25
N LYS A 92 12.78 -1.68 16.13
CA LYS A 92 13.15 -1.86 17.56
C LYS A 92 14.13 -3.02 17.77
N GLU A 93 14.11 -4.03 16.91
CA GLU A 93 15.06 -5.13 16.99
C GLU A 93 16.45 -4.70 16.49
N ASP A 94 16.50 -3.82 15.48
CA ASP A 94 17.74 -3.26 14.91
C ASP A 94 18.49 -2.34 15.90
N GLU A 95 17.79 -1.62 16.79
CA GLU A 95 18.42 -0.81 17.87
C GLU A 95 19.29 -1.63 18.84
N ARG A 96 19.14 -2.96 18.90
CA ARG A 96 19.96 -3.84 19.75
C ARG A 96 21.25 -4.32 19.08
N ASP A 97 21.37 -4.17 17.76
CA ASP A 97 22.52 -4.62 16.96
C ASP A 97 23.32 -3.48 16.31
N VAL A 98 22.94 -2.21 16.51
CA VAL A 98 23.78 -1.08 16.07
C VAL A 98 25.03 -1.05 16.96
N PRO A 99 26.25 -1.27 16.42
CA PRO A 99 27.47 -1.07 17.18
C PRO A 99 27.49 0.40 17.59
N LYS A 100 27.53 0.67 18.91
CA LYS A 100 27.75 2.04 19.41
C LYS A 100 28.99 2.57 18.69
N ARG A 101 28.79 3.58 17.83
CA ARG A 101 29.92 4.28 17.20
C ARG A 101 30.81 4.78 18.35
N LYS A 102 32.08 4.39 18.29
CA LYS A 102 33.12 4.93 19.18
C LYS A 102 33.20 6.45 19.04
#